data_AF-A0A367AM23-F1
#
_entry.id   AF-A0A367AM23-F1
#
_cell.length_a   1.000
_cell.length_b   1.000
_cell.length_c   1.000
_cell.angle_alpha   90.00
_cell.angle_beta   90.00
_cell.angle_gamma   90.00
#
_symmetry.space_group_name_H-M   'P 1'
#
loop_
_entity.id
_entity.type
_entity.pdbx_description
1 polymer ?
#
loop_
_entity_poly.entity_id
_entity_poly.type
_entity_poly.pdbx_seq_one_letter_code
_entity_poly.pdbx_strand_id
1 'polypeptide(L)'
;MNPRTTTSGRSTRSLTPPTPGRRPGLYLGVAAAGAVLVNVLIGVEPAAQAEAGASQSVSVAQELGLSAQSAPIDVTTQDLESLEQLTASRSSRQAEETQAQQAQAAADQAELDRRKAEEEAKIRAEAEAAAAAAAAEAEKQQSAVEKSAGGVAAAAASTAVDVIARISNSAGPVSARVQAAANAVVSNVPGADSITLGGTRASAADPGGHPSGNALDYMVMSDSALGDAIVAYHRAHWDELGVDYIIWQQRMLSSANGSWKAMENRGSATANHMDHPHVNYR
;
A
#
# COMPACT_ATOMS: atom_id res chain seq x y z
N MET A 1 -2.49 -33.93 65.52
CA MET A 1 -2.90 -35.28 65.07
C MET A 1 -3.50 -35.14 63.68
N ASN A 2 -2.80 -35.59 62.64
CA ASN A 2 -3.36 -35.82 61.29
C ASN A 2 -3.83 -37.29 61.24
N PRO A 3 -4.89 -37.68 60.48
CA PRO A 3 -4.68 -37.94 59.03
C PRO A 3 -5.91 -37.87 58.06
N ARG A 4 -5.58 -37.54 56.79
CA ARG A 4 -5.99 -38.15 55.48
C ARG A 4 -7.44 -38.04 54.95
N THR A 5 -7.66 -37.41 53.77
CA THR A 5 -7.81 -37.97 52.37
C THR A 5 -9.16 -38.71 52.16
N THR A 6 -10.03 -38.53 51.14
CA THR A 6 -9.92 -38.66 49.66
C THR A 6 -11.21 -38.26 48.89
N THR A 7 -11.06 -37.80 47.64
CA THR A 7 -11.77 -38.21 46.38
C THR A 7 -13.27 -37.90 46.09
N SER A 8 -13.43 -37.02 45.09
CA SER A 8 -14.17 -37.11 43.79
C SER A 8 -15.59 -37.71 43.67
N GLY A 9 -16.46 -37.00 42.97
CA GLY A 9 -17.75 -37.53 42.48
C GLY A 9 -18.55 -36.61 41.53
N ARG A 10 -18.20 -36.64 40.24
CA ARG A 10 -19.09 -36.67 39.05
C ARG A 10 -20.25 -35.64 38.94
N SER A 11 -20.13 -34.71 38.00
CA SER A 11 -21.29 -34.04 37.39
C SER A 11 -21.32 -34.31 35.88
N THR A 12 -22.24 -35.17 35.46
CA THR A 12 -22.58 -35.43 34.06
C THR A 12 -23.96 -34.87 33.79
N ARG A 13 -24.08 -33.79 33.00
CA ARG A 13 -25.30 -33.47 32.27
C ARG A 13 -24.97 -32.89 30.89
N SER A 14 -25.10 -33.77 29.89
CA SER A 14 -25.26 -33.45 28.48
C SER A 14 -26.65 -32.83 28.28
N LEU A 15 -26.72 -31.66 27.64
CA LEU A 15 -27.96 -31.11 27.06
C LEU A 15 -27.62 -30.25 25.83
N THR A 16 -28.01 -30.76 24.66
CA THR A 16 -28.13 -30.06 23.38
C THR A 16 -29.41 -30.61 22.72
N PRO A 17 -30.11 -29.91 21.81
CA PRO A 17 -30.43 -28.48 21.66
C PRO A 17 -31.97 -28.27 21.76
N PRO A 18 -32.51 -27.07 21.41
CA PRO A 18 -33.15 -26.96 20.09
C PRO A 18 -33.02 -25.58 19.39
N THR A 19 -32.80 -25.59 18.07
CA THR A 19 -33.31 -24.59 17.10
C THR A 19 -34.69 -25.07 16.59
N PRO A 20 -35.66 -24.24 16.10
CA PRO A 20 -35.46 -23.03 15.27
C PRO A 20 -36.45 -21.87 15.52
N GLY A 21 -36.12 -20.66 15.06
CA GLY A 21 -37.04 -19.52 15.05
C GLY A 21 -36.71 -18.53 13.93
N ARG A 22 -37.67 -18.31 13.03
CA ARG A 22 -37.57 -17.59 11.75
C ARG A 22 -38.29 -16.24 11.82
N ARG A 23 -37.71 -15.22 11.15
CA ARG A 23 -38.34 -14.08 10.40
C ARG A 23 -38.91 -12.90 11.21
N PRO A 24 -39.32 -11.77 10.58
CA PRO A 24 -38.77 -11.03 9.42
C PRO A 24 -38.64 -9.51 9.72
N GLY A 25 -37.91 -8.75 8.90
CA GLY A 25 -37.89 -7.28 8.99
C GLY A 25 -37.59 -6.66 7.64
N LEU A 26 -38.66 -6.23 6.95
CA LEU A 26 -38.64 -5.38 5.77
C LEU A 26 -37.83 -4.11 6.05
N TYR A 27 -36.91 -3.75 5.15
CA TYR A 27 -36.69 -2.35 4.79
C TYR A 27 -36.65 -2.23 3.27
N LEU A 28 -37.74 -1.65 2.78
CA LEU A 28 -37.97 -1.17 1.42
C LEU A 28 -37.13 0.11 1.25
N GLY A 29 -36.05 0.04 0.49
CA GLY A 29 -35.24 1.20 0.10
C GLY A 29 -35.29 1.37 -1.41
N VAL A 30 -36.29 2.10 -1.89
CA VAL A 30 -36.37 2.57 -3.27
C VAL A 30 -35.32 3.67 -3.46
N ALA A 31 -34.34 3.44 -4.31
CA ALA A 31 -33.47 4.49 -4.83
C ALA A 31 -33.41 4.38 -6.35
N ALA A 32 -34.19 5.24 -7.02
CA ALA A 32 -34.05 5.51 -8.44
C ALA A 32 -32.77 6.35 -8.62
N ALA A 33 -31.74 5.78 -9.25
CA ALA A 33 -30.59 6.53 -9.72
C ALA A 33 -30.63 6.52 -11.26
N GLY A 34 -30.89 7.69 -11.82
CA GLY A 34 -30.82 7.99 -13.24
C GLY A 34 -29.40 7.87 -13.79
N ALA A 35 -29.35 7.57 -15.08
CA ALA A 35 -28.17 7.33 -15.89
C ALA A 35 -27.19 8.52 -15.94
N VAL A 36 -25.89 8.23 -16.03
CA VAL A 36 -25.04 8.60 -17.19
C VAL A 36 -23.87 7.59 -17.25
N LEU A 37 -23.86 6.71 -18.25
CA LEU A 37 -22.67 5.98 -18.66
C LEU A 37 -22.11 6.69 -19.90
N VAL A 38 -21.05 7.49 -19.72
CA VAL A 38 -20.23 7.98 -20.83
C VAL A 38 -19.28 6.85 -21.22
N ASN A 39 -19.56 6.18 -22.33
CA ASN A 39 -18.68 5.18 -22.90
C ASN A 39 -17.76 5.88 -23.92
N VAL A 40 -16.54 6.25 -23.51
CA VAL A 40 -15.49 6.67 -24.45
C VAL A 40 -14.83 5.40 -24.99
N LEU A 41 -15.27 4.95 -26.17
CA LEU A 41 -14.56 3.97 -26.97
C LEU A 41 -13.74 4.71 -28.03
N ILE A 42 -12.42 4.69 -27.87
CA ILE A 42 -11.47 4.99 -28.95
C ILE A 42 -11.15 3.64 -29.60
N GLY A 43 -11.60 3.40 -30.84
CA GLY A 43 -11.16 2.25 -31.62
C GLY A 43 -12.14 1.73 -32.69
N VAL A 44 -11.91 2.19 -33.93
CA VAL A 44 -12.21 1.57 -35.24
C VAL A 44 -13.69 1.29 -35.58
N GLU A 45 -14.25 2.10 -36.49
CA GLU A 45 -15.59 1.96 -37.07
C GLU A 45 -15.79 0.65 -37.85
N PRO A 46 -17.00 0.03 -37.81
CA PRO A 46 -17.54 -0.66 -38.97
C PRO A 46 -18.17 0.38 -39.92
N ALA A 47 -17.87 0.27 -41.21
CA ALA A 47 -18.43 1.15 -42.24
C ALA A 47 -19.98 1.16 -42.18
N ALA A 48 -20.56 2.25 -41.68
CA ALA A 48 -21.99 2.50 -41.78
C ALA A 48 -22.29 3.06 -43.18
N GLN A 49 -22.95 2.25 -44.02
CA GLN A 49 -23.59 2.76 -45.23
C GLN A 49 -24.81 3.58 -44.82
N ALA A 50 -24.70 4.91 -44.91
CA ALA A 50 -25.86 5.79 -44.83
C ALA A 50 -26.58 5.80 -46.19
N GLU A 51 -27.78 5.22 -46.23
CA GLU A 51 -28.74 5.43 -47.31
C GLU A 51 -29.11 6.92 -47.33
N ALA A 52 -28.82 7.60 -48.43
CA ALA A 52 -29.12 9.01 -48.62
C ALA A 52 -30.63 9.23 -48.78
N GLY A 53 -31.36 9.24 -47.67
CA GLY A 53 -32.69 9.84 -47.61
C GLY A 53 -32.56 11.34 -47.80
N ALA A 54 -32.90 11.84 -48.99
CA ALA A 54 -32.87 13.26 -49.33
C ALA A 54 -33.82 14.07 -48.43
N SER A 55 -33.34 14.50 -47.27
CA SER A 55 -33.96 15.59 -46.51
C SER A 55 -33.73 16.87 -47.32
N GLN A 56 -34.78 17.39 -47.96
CA GLN A 56 -34.67 18.60 -48.75
C GLN A 56 -34.33 19.77 -47.82
N SER A 57 -33.11 20.30 -47.95
CA SER A 57 -32.71 21.55 -47.31
C SER A 57 -33.46 22.70 -47.98
N VAL A 58 -34.61 23.07 -47.41
CA VAL A 58 -35.30 24.31 -47.82
C VAL A 58 -34.40 25.46 -47.43
N SER A 59 -34.04 26.30 -48.39
CA SER A 59 -33.24 27.50 -48.11
C SER A 59 -34.05 28.43 -47.20
N VAL A 60 -33.44 28.91 -46.11
CA VAL A 60 -34.03 29.88 -45.17
C VAL A 60 -34.58 31.11 -45.90
N ALA A 61 -33.99 31.50 -47.04
CA ALA A 61 -34.47 32.59 -47.88
C ALA A 61 -35.87 32.34 -48.46
N GLN A 62 -36.20 31.09 -48.78
CA GLN A 62 -37.48 30.71 -49.37
C GLN A 62 -38.59 30.61 -48.30
N GLU A 63 -38.24 30.24 -47.08
CA GLU A 63 -39.17 30.24 -45.93
C GLU A 63 -39.44 31.67 -45.43
N LEU A 64 -38.47 32.58 -45.55
CA LEU A 64 -38.64 34.01 -45.26
C LEU A 64 -39.31 34.80 -46.39
N GLY A 65 -39.69 34.17 -47.51
CA GLY A 65 -40.40 34.80 -48.62
C GLY A 65 -39.56 35.83 -49.40
N LEU A 66 -38.23 35.77 -49.33
CA LEU A 66 -37.33 36.68 -50.03
C LEU A 66 -37.15 36.20 -51.48
N SER A 67 -37.86 36.80 -52.42
CA SER A 67 -37.61 36.60 -53.86
C SER A 67 -36.31 37.30 -54.27
N ALA A 68 -35.43 36.60 -54.98
CA ALA A 68 -34.14 37.12 -55.44
C ALA A 68 -34.33 38.31 -56.41
N GLN A 69 -34.27 39.53 -55.88
CA GLN A 69 -34.17 40.75 -56.69
C GLN A 69 -32.68 41.02 -56.95
N SER A 70 -32.19 40.64 -58.13
CA SER A 70 -30.81 40.82 -58.55
C SER A 70 -30.53 42.28 -58.94
N ALA A 71 -30.38 43.16 -57.95
CA ALA A 71 -29.70 44.45 -58.14
C ALA A 71 -28.23 44.28 -57.72
N PRO A 72 -27.25 44.90 -58.42
CA PRO A 72 -25.86 44.86 -57.98
C PRO A 72 -25.77 45.57 -56.62
N ILE A 73 -25.40 44.81 -55.59
CA ILE A 73 -25.04 45.37 -54.29
C ILE A 73 -23.63 45.93 -54.47
N ASP A 74 -23.47 47.24 -54.35
CA ASP A 74 -22.16 47.90 -54.39
C ASP A 74 -21.43 47.62 -53.08
N VAL A 75 -20.80 46.45 -53.00
CA VAL A 75 -19.95 46.06 -51.86
C VAL A 75 -18.68 46.88 -51.97
N THR A 76 -18.55 47.87 -51.10
CA THR A 76 -17.36 48.70 -51.09
C THR A 76 -16.21 47.93 -50.47
N THR A 77 -14.98 48.24 -50.87
CA THR A 77 -13.77 47.66 -50.25
C THR A 77 -13.74 47.86 -48.73
N GLN A 78 -14.37 48.94 -48.25
CA GLN A 78 -14.49 49.29 -46.84
C GLN A 78 -15.40 48.33 -46.04
N ASP A 79 -16.43 47.76 -46.68
CA ASP A 79 -17.30 46.75 -46.06
C ASP A 79 -16.57 45.41 -45.89
N LEU A 80 -15.73 45.04 -46.87
CA LEU A 80 -14.89 43.84 -46.82
C LEU A 80 -13.81 43.96 -45.74
N GLU A 81 -13.12 45.11 -45.65
CA GLU A 81 -12.14 45.39 -44.59
C GLU A 81 -12.79 45.32 -43.20
N SER A 82 -14.01 45.83 -43.05
CA SER A 82 -14.76 45.74 -41.78
C SER A 82 -15.08 44.29 -41.39
N LEU A 83 -15.41 43.45 -42.37
CA LEU A 83 -15.68 42.02 -42.15
C LEU A 83 -14.41 41.24 -41.76
N GLU A 84 -13.29 41.55 -42.39
CA GLU A 84 -11.97 40.99 -42.05
C GLU A 84 -11.55 41.37 -40.63
N GLN A 85 -11.72 42.65 -40.25
CA GLN A 85 -11.45 43.12 -38.89
C GLN A 85 -12.34 42.43 -37.84
N LEU A 86 -13.62 42.21 -38.14
CA LEU A 86 -14.53 41.46 -37.25
C LEU A 86 -14.12 40.00 -37.10
N THR A 87 -13.66 39.37 -38.19
CA THR A 87 -13.19 37.98 -38.17
C THR A 87 -11.89 37.87 -37.37
N ALA A 88 -10.93 38.77 -37.61
CA ALA A 88 -9.70 38.85 -36.83
C ALA A 88 -9.98 39.08 -35.33
N SER A 89 -10.91 39.97 -35.00
CA SER A 89 -11.33 40.26 -33.62
C SER A 89 -12.08 39.10 -32.94
N ARG A 90 -12.73 38.23 -33.71
CA ARG A 90 -13.35 37.00 -33.18
C ARG A 90 -12.28 35.95 -32.93
N SER A 91 -11.37 35.75 -33.88
CA SER A 91 -10.25 34.81 -33.75
C SER A 91 -9.34 35.17 -32.57
N SER A 92 -9.05 36.46 -32.35
CA SER A 92 -8.24 36.91 -31.21
C SER A 92 -8.93 36.62 -29.88
N ARG A 93 -10.21 36.98 -29.73
CA ARG A 93 -10.98 36.69 -28.51
C ARG A 93 -11.08 35.20 -28.23
N GLN A 94 -11.29 34.38 -29.25
CA GLN A 94 -11.34 32.93 -29.08
C GLN A 94 -9.98 32.34 -28.65
N ALA A 95 -8.87 32.90 -29.15
CA ALA A 95 -7.53 32.53 -28.71
C ALA A 95 -7.28 32.94 -27.25
N GLU A 96 -7.67 34.16 -26.86
CA GLU A 96 -7.57 34.65 -25.48
C GLU A 96 -8.41 33.82 -24.51
N GLU A 97 -9.65 33.46 -24.88
CA GLU A 97 -10.51 32.58 -24.09
C GLU A 97 -9.88 31.20 -23.89
N THR A 98 -9.31 30.62 -24.94
CA THR A 98 -8.61 29.33 -24.87
C THR A 98 -7.40 29.42 -23.94
N GLN A 99 -6.61 30.49 -24.05
CA GLN A 99 -5.45 30.72 -23.20
C GLN A 99 -5.86 30.90 -21.73
N ALA A 100 -6.94 31.64 -21.46
CA ALA A 100 -7.48 31.81 -20.12
C ALA A 100 -7.96 30.49 -19.51
N GLN A 101 -8.63 29.64 -20.29
CA GLN A 101 -9.05 28.30 -19.86
C GLN A 101 -7.84 27.41 -19.51
N GLN A 102 -6.80 27.44 -20.34
CA GLN A 102 -5.56 26.69 -20.07
C GLN A 102 -4.86 27.20 -18.80
N ALA A 103 -4.80 28.52 -18.59
CA ALA A 103 -4.23 29.11 -17.39
C ALA A 103 -5.02 28.72 -16.13
N GLN A 104 -6.35 28.71 -16.21
CA GLN A 104 -7.21 28.27 -15.11
C GLN A 104 -6.99 26.78 -14.80
N ALA A 105 -6.96 25.92 -15.81
CA ALA A 105 -6.70 24.49 -15.63
C ALA A 105 -5.32 24.23 -15.00
N ALA A 106 -4.30 24.99 -15.39
CA ALA A 106 -2.98 24.90 -14.78
C ALA A 106 -2.98 25.34 -13.31
N ALA A 107 -3.72 26.41 -12.97
CA ALA A 107 -3.86 26.88 -11.59
C ALA A 107 -4.61 25.86 -10.71
N ASP A 108 -5.69 25.26 -11.23
CA ASP A 108 -6.46 24.23 -10.53
C ASP A 108 -5.60 22.98 -10.28
N GLN A 109 -4.79 22.58 -11.27
CA GLN A 109 -3.86 21.47 -11.13
C GLN A 109 -2.79 21.76 -10.07
N ALA A 110 -2.22 22.96 -10.05
CA ALA A 110 -1.23 23.36 -9.06
C ALA A 110 -1.81 23.35 -7.63
N GLU A 111 -3.07 23.74 -7.46
CA GLU A 111 -3.76 23.67 -6.17
C GLU A 111 -4.00 22.23 -5.71
N LEU A 112 -4.39 21.34 -6.62
CA LEU A 112 -4.54 19.91 -6.31
C LEU A 112 -3.20 19.29 -5.91
N ASP A 113 -2.12 19.62 -6.62
CA ASP A 113 -0.78 19.11 -6.32
C ASP A 113 -0.27 19.66 -4.97
N ARG A 114 -0.56 20.94 -4.65
CA ARG A 114 -0.29 21.52 -3.33
C ARG A 114 -1.02 20.78 -2.23
N ARG A 115 -2.32 20.51 -2.39
CA ARG A 115 -3.12 19.79 -1.39
C ARG A 115 -2.64 18.36 -1.18
N LYS A 116 -2.28 17.66 -2.26
CA LYS A 116 -1.69 16.32 -2.16
C LYS A 116 -0.36 16.36 -1.41
N ALA A 117 0.51 17.33 -1.71
CA ALA A 117 1.78 17.48 -1.00
C ALA A 117 1.58 17.82 0.49
N GLU A 118 0.61 18.66 0.84
CA GLU A 118 0.23 18.97 2.22
C GLU A 118 -0.30 17.72 2.95
N GLU A 119 -1.14 16.92 2.30
CA GLU A 119 -1.69 15.68 2.87
C GLU A 119 -0.60 14.60 3.04
N GLU A 120 0.28 14.43 2.04
CA GLU A 120 1.45 13.55 2.14
C GLU A 120 2.41 13.99 3.25
N ALA A 121 2.64 15.31 3.39
CA ALA A 121 3.44 15.86 4.48
C ALA A 121 2.79 15.62 5.84
N LYS A 122 1.46 15.75 5.93
CA LYS A 122 0.71 15.43 7.15
C LYS A 122 0.80 13.95 7.51
N ILE A 123 0.60 13.05 6.55
CA ILE A 123 0.72 11.60 6.75
C ILE A 123 2.14 11.26 7.21
N ARG A 124 3.16 11.86 6.59
CA ARG A 124 4.56 11.69 7.01
C ARG A 124 4.79 12.19 8.44
N ALA A 125 4.29 13.37 8.78
CA ALA A 125 4.43 13.92 10.13
C ALA A 125 3.70 13.08 11.18
N GLU A 126 2.52 12.55 10.86
CA GLU A 126 1.78 11.63 11.73
C GLU A 126 2.53 10.28 11.89
N ALA A 127 3.11 9.76 10.81
CA ALA A 127 3.94 8.56 10.87
C ALA A 127 5.23 8.76 11.68
N GLU A 128 5.90 9.91 11.51
CA GLU A 128 7.08 10.30 12.29
C GLU A 128 6.74 10.50 13.78
N ALA A 129 5.59 11.13 14.08
CA ALA A 129 5.11 11.29 15.45
C ALA A 129 4.74 9.94 16.09
N ALA A 130 4.09 9.04 15.34
CA ALA A 130 3.81 7.68 15.79
C ALA A 130 5.08 6.88 16.03
N ALA A 131 6.09 7.00 15.14
CA ALA A 131 7.39 6.36 15.32
C ALA A 131 8.15 6.92 16.53
N ALA A 132 8.10 8.23 16.76
CA ALA A 132 8.70 8.87 17.94
C ALA A 132 8.00 8.44 19.24
N ALA A 133 6.68 8.34 19.23
CA ALA A 133 5.91 7.84 20.37
C ALA A 133 6.25 6.36 20.68
N ALA A 134 6.32 5.52 19.64
CA ALA A 134 6.73 4.13 19.77
C ALA A 134 8.17 4.00 20.29
N ALA A 135 9.10 4.83 19.82
CA ALA A 135 10.47 4.88 20.32
C ALA A 135 10.54 5.30 21.79
N ALA A 136 9.79 6.32 22.20
CA ALA A 136 9.72 6.76 23.60
C ALA A 136 9.09 5.71 24.52
N GLU A 137 8.13 4.93 24.01
CA GLU A 137 7.52 3.81 24.74
C GLU A 137 8.48 2.62 24.84
N ALA A 138 9.24 2.33 23.77
CA ALA A 138 10.32 1.34 23.78
C ALA A 138 11.45 1.72 24.75
N GLU A 139 11.84 3.00 24.85
CA GLU A 139 12.82 3.49 25.83
C GLU A 139 12.30 3.36 27.28
N LYS A 140 11.00 3.62 27.51
CA LYS A 140 10.37 3.37 28.83
C LYS A 140 10.34 1.88 29.18
N GLN A 141 10.10 1.01 28.20
CA GLN A 141 10.15 -0.43 28.40
C GLN A 141 11.59 -0.92 28.60
N GLN A 142 12.56 -0.40 27.87
CA GLN A 142 13.99 -0.72 28.06
C GLN A 142 14.51 -0.25 29.43
N SER A 143 14.13 0.95 29.89
CA SER A 143 14.51 1.41 31.23
C SER A 143 13.80 0.64 32.35
N ALA A 144 12.58 0.14 32.12
CA ALA A 144 11.90 -0.79 33.03
C ALA A 144 12.57 -2.18 33.03
N VAL A 145 13.04 -2.65 31.87
CA VAL A 145 13.79 -3.90 31.73
C VAL A 145 15.20 -3.76 32.33
N GLU A 146 15.90 -2.63 32.19
CA GLU A 146 17.18 -2.35 32.85
C GLU A 146 17.05 -2.27 34.37
N LYS A 147 15.96 -1.70 34.89
CA LYS A 147 15.68 -1.67 36.33
C LYS A 147 15.33 -3.06 36.89
N SER A 148 14.84 -3.97 36.04
CA SER A 148 14.72 -5.41 36.34
C SER A 148 16.02 -6.18 36.09
N ALA A 149 16.86 -5.74 35.15
CA ALA A 149 18.10 -6.40 34.74
C ALA A 149 19.32 -6.00 35.61
N GLY A 150 19.22 -4.93 36.39
CA GLY A 150 20.11 -4.67 37.52
C GLY A 150 20.11 -5.79 38.58
N GLY A 151 19.13 -6.72 38.51
CA GLY A 151 19.12 -7.98 39.26
C GLY A 151 19.62 -9.22 38.50
N VAL A 152 19.88 -9.15 37.19
CA VAL A 152 20.24 -10.32 36.35
C VAL A 152 21.59 -10.17 35.63
N ALA A 153 22.37 -9.12 35.92
CA ALA A 153 23.78 -9.00 35.52
C ALA A 153 24.67 -10.01 36.29
N ALA A 154 24.32 -11.29 36.21
CA ALA A 154 25.07 -12.45 36.66
C ALA A 154 24.50 -13.72 36.00
N ALA A 155 24.36 -13.74 34.66
CA ALA A 155 24.19 -14.98 33.90
C ALA A 155 24.54 -14.79 32.43
N ALA A 156 25.83 -14.85 32.10
CA ALA A 156 26.23 -15.35 30.79
C ALA A 156 25.89 -16.85 30.77
N ALA A 157 24.78 -17.20 30.13
CA ALA A 157 24.38 -18.59 29.95
C ALA A 157 23.80 -18.75 28.54
N SER A 158 24.44 -19.64 27.76
CA SER A 158 23.85 -20.46 26.70
C SER A 158 22.38 -20.13 26.40
N THR A 159 22.16 -19.47 25.27
CA THR A 159 20.86 -19.24 24.65
C THR A 159 20.11 -20.57 24.55
N ALA A 160 19.17 -20.81 25.46
CA ALA A 160 18.43 -22.07 25.48
C ALA A 160 17.58 -22.17 24.21
N VAL A 161 17.66 -23.31 23.52
CA VAL A 161 16.90 -23.59 22.31
C VAL A 161 15.92 -24.71 22.64
N ASP A 162 14.66 -24.34 22.84
CA ASP A 162 13.59 -25.28 23.21
C ASP A 162 12.57 -25.47 22.07
N VAL A 163 12.64 -24.64 21.02
CA VAL A 163 11.72 -24.64 19.87
C VAL A 163 12.50 -24.79 18.56
N ILE A 164 12.00 -25.69 17.70
CA ILE A 164 12.51 -25.85 16.32
C ILE A 164 11.69 -24.97 15.40
N ALA A 165 12.37 -24.05 14.69
CA ALA A 165 11.73 -23.13 13.76
C ALA A 165 11.19 -23.86 12.52
N ARG A 166 9.94 -23.56 12.17
CA ARG A 166 9.30 -24.05 10.94
C ARG A 166 9.60 -23.10 9.77
N ILE A 167 10.52 -23.52 8.91
CA ILE A 167 10.98 -22.74 7.76
C ILE A 167 10.35 -23.31 6.49
N SER A 168 9.62 -22.47 5.75
CA SER A 168 9.06 -22.79 4.45
C SER A 168 10.14 -22.66 3.37
N ASN A 169 10.52 -23.80 2.79
CA ASN A 169 11.58 -23.90 1.79
C ASN A 169 11.03 -24.51 0.50
N SER A 170 11.37 -23.93 -0.64
CA SER A 170 10.96 -24.40 -1.97
C SER A 170 12.14 -24.76 -2.89
N ALA A 171 13.39 -24.50 -2.48
CA ALA A 171 14.59 -24.75 -3.29
C ALA A 171 15.69 -25.52 -2.54
N GLY A 172 15.34 -26.25 -1.48
CA GLY A 172 16.29 -27.01 -0.63
C GLY A 172 16.31 -26.53 0.82
N PRO A 173 17.04 -27.18 1.73
CA PRO A 173 17.15 -26.70 3.10
C PRO A 173 17.96 -25.39 3.17
N VAL A 174 17.71 -24.58 4.19
CA VAL A 174 18.65 -23.53 4.60
C VAL A 174 19.94 -24.13 5.15
N SER A 175 21.00 -23.34 5.27
CA SER A 175 22.24 -23.80 5.90
C SER A 175 22.01 -24.16 7.37
N ALA A 176 22.85 -25.04 7.93
CA ALA A 176 22.74 -25.46 9.33
C ALA A 176 22.87 -24.27 10.31
N ARG A 177 23.69 -23.28 9.96
CA ARG A 177 23.83 -22.03 10.71
C ARG A 177 22.52 -21.24 10.74
N VAL A 178 21.88 -21.08 9.58
CA VAL A 178 20.59 -20.37 9.48
C VAL A 178 19.49 -21.10 10.24
N GLN A 179 19.43 -22.43 10.17
CA GLN A 179 18.48 -23.20 10.97
C GLN A 179 18.73 -23.01 12.48
N ALA A 180 19.99 -23.02 12.92
CA ALA A 180 20.33 -22.79 14.33
C ALA A 180 19.94 -21.37 14.78
N ALA A 181 20.22 -20.35 13.96
CA ALA A 181 19.81 -18.98 14.23
C ALA A 181 18.29 -18.85 14.32
N ALA A 182 17.54 -19.46 13.39
CA ALA A 182 16.08 -19.49 13.43
C ALA A 182 15.58 -20.11 14.73
N ASN A 183 16.12 -21.27 15.13
CA ASN A 183 15.73 -21.94 16.37
C ASN A 183 15.99 -21.08 17.62
N ALA A 184 17.13 -20.37 17.66
CA ALA A 184 17.44 -19.46 18.75
C ALA A 184 16.43 -18.31 18.82
N VAL A 185 16.10 -17.68 17.68
CA VAL A 185 15.13 -16.58 17.62
C VAL A 185 13.74 -17.04 18.07
N VAL A 186 13.22 -18.14 17.54
CA VAL A 186 11.86 -18.61 17.91
C VAL A 186 11.77 -19.11 19.36
N SER A 187 12.90 -19.51 19.96
CA SER A 187 12.93 -19.93 21.36
C SER A 187 13.02 -18.75 22.33
N ASN A 188 13.63 -17.63 21.92
CA ASN A 188 13.99 -16.55 22.84
C ASN A 188 13.25 -15.23 22.58
N VAL A 189 12.58 -15.07 21.44
CA VAL A 189 11.73 -13.91 21.14
C VAL A 189 10.27 -14.30 21.34
N PRO A 190 9.57 -13.75 22.35
CA PRO A 190 8.16 -14.06 22.59
C PRO A 190 7.30 -13.82 21.36
N GLY A 191 6.53 -14.83 20.96
CA GLY A 191 5.63 -14.78 19.80
C GLY A 191 6.27 -15.19 18.46
N ALA A 192 7.60 -15.29 18.37
CA ALA A 192 8.29 -15.67 17.13
C ALA A 192 8.10 -17.16 16.75
N ASP A 193 7.70 -18.02 17.69
CA ASP A 193 7.34 -19.42 17.44
C ASP A 193 6.00 -19.60 16.70
N SER A 194 5.15 -18.55 16.72
CA SER A 194 3.83 -18.56 16.10
C SER A 194 3.82 -18.13 14.62
N ILE A 195 4.89 -17.50 14.15
CA ILE A 195 5.00 -16.99 12.77
C ILE A 195 5.56 -18.03 11.80
N THR A 196 5.38 -17.76 10.49
CA THR A 196 6.03 -18.55 9.43
C THR A 196 7.36 -17.89 9.06
N LEU A 197 8.40 -18.69 8.84
CA LEU A 197 9.67 -18.21 8.31
C LEU A 197 9.80 -18.58 6.82
N GLY A 198 10.07 -17.61 5.96
CA GLY A 198 10.40 -17.84 4.56
C GLY A 198 11.89 -18.16 4.40
N GLY A 199 12.21 -19.35 3.91
CA GLY A 199 13.58 -19.80 3.65
C GLY A 199 13.92 -19.81 2.17
N THR A 200 14.47 -20.92 1.69
CA THR A 200 14.96 -21.01 0.31
C THR A 200 13.86 -20.90 -0.73
N ARG A 201 14.18 -20.20 -1.82
CA ARG A 201 13.35 -20.11 -3.02
C ARG A 201 14.22 -19.93 -4.25
N ALA A 202 13.81 -20.49 -5.38
CA ALA A 202 14.49 -20.28 -6.64
C ALA A 202 14.28 -18.83 -7.08
N SER A 203 15.35 -18.03 -7.10
CA SER A 203 15.31 -16.65 -7.57
C SER A 203 16.69 -16.24 -8.09
N ALA A 204 16.73 -15.50 -9.20
CA ALA A 204 17.97 -14.93 -9.74
C ALA A 204 18.31 -13.55 -9.14
N ALA A 205 17.37 -12.92 -8.42
CA ALA A 205 17.51 -11.54 -7.92
C ALA A 205 18.35 -11.42 -6.64
N ASP A 206 18.59 -12.54 -5.95
CA ASP A 206 19.36 -12.58 -4.70
C ASP A 206 20.17 -13.88 -4.63
N PRO A 207 21.21 -14.07 -5.45
CA PRO A 207 21.98 -15.32 -5.45
C PRO A 207 22.73 -15.57 -4.13
N GLY A 208 22.87 -14.56 -3.27
CA GLY A 208 23.60 -14.61 -2.01
C GLY A 208 22.75 -14.94 -0.78
N GLY A 209 21.44 -14.67 -0.79
CA GLY A 209 20.55 -14.85 0.36
C GLY A 209 19.64 -16.07 0.29
N HIS A 210 18.39 -15.92 -0.17
CA HIS A 210 17.41 -17.02 -0.09
C HIS A 210 17.77 -18.28 -0.92
N PRO A 211 18.15 -18.17 -2.21
CA PRO A 211 18.52 -19.31 -3.03
C PRO A 211 19.73 -20.09 -2.50
N SER A 212 20.65 -19.41 -1.79
CA SER A 212 21.84 -20.04 -1.19
C SER A 212 21.57 -20.64 0.19
N GLY A 213 20.37 -20.45 0.75
CA GLY A 213 20.02 -20.90 2.09
C GLY A 213 20.63 -20.08 3.21
N ASN A 214 21.02 -18.83 2.91
CA ASN A 214 21.67 -17.91 3.85
C ASN A 214 20.78 -16.73 4.28
N ALA A 215 19.48 -16.75 3.96
CA ALA A 215 18.54 -15.71 4.39
C ALA A 215 17.21 -16.27 4.90
N LEU A 216 16.57 -15.48 5.77
CA LEU A 216 15.24 -15.74 6.31
C LEU A 216 14.36 -14.49 6.30
N ASP A 217 13.09 -14.69 5.92
CA ASP A 217 12.02 -13.71 6.07
C ASP A 217 11.16 -14.10 7.29
N TYR A 218 11.12 -13.27 8.32
CA TYR A 218 10.30 -13.49 9.51
C TYR A 218 8.92 -12.87 9.30
N MET A 219 7.91 -13.67 8.90
CA MET A 219 6.61 -13.15 8.45
C MET A 219 5.74 -12.69 9.63
N VAL A 220 5.93 -11.44 10.06
CA VAL A 220 5.17 -10.81 11.17
C VAL A 220 3.88 -10.15 10.71
N MET A 221 3.68 -10.01 9.40
CA MET A 221 2.49 -9.41 8.80
C MET A 221 2.27 -7.98 9.30
N SER A 222 1.22 -7.73 10.09
CA SER A 222 0.93 -6.41 10.67
C SER A 222 1.52 -6.20 12.06
N ASP A 223 2.19 -7.20 12.65
CA ASP A 223 2.77 -7.10 14.00
C ASP A 223 4.17 -6.48 13.96
N SER A 224 4.22 -5.15 13.84
CA SER A 224 5.49 -4.43 13.79
C SER A 224 6.28 -4.53 15.09
N ALA A 225 5.60 -4.70 16.23
CA ALA A 225 6.26 -4.83 17.53
C ALA A 225 7.04 -6.15 17.64
N LEU A 226 6.46 -7.25 17.13
CA LEU A 226 7.19 -8.51 16.98
C LEU A 226 8.36 -8.36 16.00
N GLY A 227 8.17 -7.66 14.89
CA GLY A 227 9.24 -7.36 13.94
C GLY A 227 10.41 -6.61 14.60
N ASP A 228 10.12 -5.58 15.38
CA ASP A 228 11.12 -4.81 16.12
C ASP A 228 11.83 -5.65 17.18
N ALA A 229 11.11 -6.53 17.90
CA ALA A 229 11.70 -7.46 18.86
C ALA A 229 12.66 -8.46 18.20
N ILE A 230 12.28 -9.01 17.05
CA ILE A 230 13.14 -9.89 16.26
C ILE A 230 14.40 -9.14 15.81
N VAL A 231 14.27 -7.92 15.28
CA VAL A 231 15.43 -7.12 14.87
C VAL A 231 16.34 -6.78 16.05
N ALA A 232 15.78 -6.42 17.20
CA ALA A 232 16.55 -6.14 18.41
C ALA A 232 17.36 -7.35 18.88
N TYR A 233 16.76 -8.55 18.87
CA TYR A 233 17.44 -9.80 19.19
C TYR A 233 18.61 -10.07 18.24
N HIS A 234 18.40 -9.94 16.93
CA HIS A 234 19.47 -10.12 15.95
C HIS A 234 20.62 -9.10 16.13
N ARG A 235 20.31 -7.86 16.52
CA ARG A 235 21.34 -6.86 16.82
C ARG A 235 22.14 -7.19 18.07
N ALA A 236 21.49 -7.67 19.11
CA ALA A 236 22.16 -8.06 20.36
C ALA A 236 23.06 -9.30 20.18
N HIS A 237 22.65 -10.24 19.30
CA HIS A 237 23.34 -11.51 19.07
C HIS A 237 24.01 -11.57 17.68
N TRP A 238 24.39 -10.42 17.11
CA TRP A 238 24.79 -10.29 15.71
C TRP A 238 25.91 -11.26 15.29
N ASP A 239 27.00 -11.32 16.07
CA ASP A 239 28.13 -12.22 15.77
C ASP A 239 27.83 -13.68 16.10
N GLU A 240 27.07 -13.94 17.17
CA GLU A 240 26.66 -15.29 17.59
C GLU A 240 25.78 -15.97 16.52
N LEU A 241 24.80 -15.25 16.01
CA LEU A 241 23.88 -15.73 14.98
C LEU A 241 24.52 -15.71 13.57
N GLY A 242 25.65 -15.01 13.41
CA GLY A 242 26.30 -14.84 12.12
C GLY A 242 25.53 -13.91 11.18
N VAL A 243 24.91 -12.85 11.70
CA VAL A 243 24.19 -11.86 10.89
C VAL A 243 25.18 -11.12 9.98
N ASP A 244 24.76 -10.92 8.73
CA ASP A 244 25.47 -10.13 7.72
C ASP A 244 24.77 -8.79 7.49
N TYR A 245 23.45 -8.81 7.26
CA TYR A 245 22.62 -7.61 7.23
C TYR A 245 21.17 -7.90 7.59
N ILE A 246 20.43 -6.85 7.94
CA ILE A 246 18.99 -6.88 8.20
C ILE A 246 18.31 -5.84 7.31
N ILE A 247 17.15 -6.18 6.74
CA ILE A 247 16.22 -5.23 6.10
C ILE A 247 14.91 -5.27 6.86
N TRP A 248 14.41 -4.11 7.28
CA TRP A 248 13.14 -3.99 7.98
C TRP A 248 12.53 -2.61 7.78
N GLN A 249 11.25 -2.49 7.44
CA GLN A 249 10.57 -1.22 7.20
C GLN A 249 11.31 -0.28 6.21
N GLN A 250 11.65 -0.83 5.04
CA GLN A 250 12.30 -0.09 3.95
C GLN A 250 13.65 0.57 4.33
N ARG A 251 14.35 -0.01 5.29
CA ARG A 251 15.71 0.40 5.69
C ARG A 251 16.58 -0.83 5.89
N MET A 252 17.88 -0.67 5.62
CA MET A 252 18.89 -1.71 5.75
C MET A 252 19.88 -1.36 6.87
N LEU A 253 20.26 -2.36 7.64
CA LEU A 253 21.31 -2.31 8.66
C LEU A 253 22.40 -3.32 8.30
N SER A 254 23.65 -2.86 8.16
CA SER A 254 24.78 -3.71 7.73
C SER A 254 25.77 -4.04 8.87
N SER A 255 25.46 -3.63 10.11
CA SER A 255 26.25 -3.98 11.29
C SER A 255 25.43 -3.76 12.57
N ALA A 256 25.75 -4.50 13.64
CA ALA A 256 25.01 -4.45 14.91
C ALA A 256 24.79 -3.02 15.46
N ASN A 257 25.87 -2.23 15.42
CA ASN A 257 25.93 -0.85 15.92
C ASN A 257 25.94 0.20 14.80
N GLY A 258 25.62 -0.20 13.57
CA GLY A 258 25.56 0.69 12.42
C GLY A 258 24.32 1.58 12.42
N SER A 259 24.32 2.53 11.50
CA SER A 259 23.13 3.33 11.20
C SER A 259 22.27 2.65 10.14
N TRP A 260 20.95 2.80 10.27
CA TRP A 260 20.00 2.41 9.23
C TRP A 260 20.18 3.26 7.98
N LYS A 261 20.16 2.61 6.82
CA LYS A 261 20.17 3.25 5.50
C LYS A 261 18.82 3.09 4.83
N ALA A 262 18.20 4.18 4.40
CA ALA A 262 16.94 4.13 3.68
C ALA A 262 17.11 3.38 2.33
N MET A 263 16.08 2.65 1.94
CA MET A 263 16.01 1.96 0.65
C MET A 263 15.02 2.66 -0.29
N GLU A 264 15.28 2.56 -1.59
CA GLU A 264 14.32 2.97 -2.61
C GLU A 264 13.02 2.19 -2.49
N ASN A 265 11.91 2.82 -2.87
CA ASN A 265 10.61 2.16 -2.90
C ASN A 265 10.58 1.15 -4.06
N ARG A 266 10.30 -0.11 -3.74
CA ARG A 266 10.25 -1.25 -4.67
C ARG A 266 8.82 -1.61 -5.11
N GLY A 267 7.84 -0.77 -4.81
CA GLY A 267 6.49 -0.84 -5.37
C GLY A 267 5.46 -1.65 -4.59
N SER A 268 5.82 -2.26 -3.46
CA SER A 268 4.85 -2.91 -2.56
C SER A 268 5.36 -3.01 -1.12
N ALA A 269 4.44 -3.19 -0.17
CA ALA A 269 4.77 -3.36 1.26
C ALA A 269 5.75 -4.52 1.49
N THR A 270 5.47 -5.69 0.90
CA THR A 270 6.33 -6.86 0.99
C THR A 270 7.68 -6.63 0.31
N ALA A 271 7.72 -6.03 -0.89
CA ALA A 271 9.00 -5.72 -1.54
C ALA A 271 9.84 -4.70 -0.75
N ASN A 272 9.19 -3.84 0.02
CA ASN A 272 9.79 -2.88 0.93
C ASN A 272 10.04 -3.43 2.34
N HIS A 273 9.80 -4.72 2.59
CA HIS A 273 10.02 -5.38 3.89
C HIS A 273 9.25 -4.71 5.03
N MET A 274 8.02 -4.27 4.75
CA MET A 274 7.16 -3.64 5.76
C MET A 274 6.44 -4.66 6.65
N ASP A 275 6.36 -5.92 6.20
CA ASP A 275 5.59 -7.01 6.81
C ASP A 275 6.46 -8.20 7.26
N HIS A 276 7.77 -8.14 7.03
CA HIS A 276 8.76 -9.08 7.56
C HIS A 276 10.15 -8.45 7.74
N PRO A 277 10.83 -8.70 8.88
CA PRO A 277 12.28 -8.58 8.93
C PRO A 277 12.92 -9.62 8.00
N HIS A 278 13.78 -9.16 7.11
CA HIS A 278 14.65 -10.01 6.32
C HIS A 278 16.06 -9.99 6.91
N VAL A 279 16.64 -11.18 7.14
CA VAL A 279 17.97 -11.32 7.73
C VAL A 279 18.82 -12.20 6.84
N ASN A 280 19.98 -11.69 6.45
CA ASN A 280 21.01 -12.44 5.77
C ASN A 280 22.11 -12.86 6.74
N TYR A 281 22.70 -14.02 6.50
CA TYR A 281 23.69 -14.66 7.36
C TYR A 281 24.98 -14.96 6.57
N ARG A 282 26.13 -14.80 7.23
CA ARG A 282 27.48 -15.13 6.74
C ARG A 282 27.99 -16.42 7.32
#